data_AF-A0A2K8T5J0-F1
#
_entry.id   AF-A0A2K8T5J0-F1
#
_cell.length_a   1.000
_cell.length_b   1.000
_cell.length_c   1.000
_cell.angle_alpha   90.00
_cell.angle_beta   90.00
_cell.angle_gamma   90.00
#
_symmetry.space_group_name_H-M   'P 1'
#
loop_
_entity.id
_entity.type
_entity.pdbx_description
1 polymer ?
#
loop_
_entity_poly.entity_id
_entity_poly.type
_entity_poly.pdbx_seq_one_letter_code
_entity_poly.pdbx_strand_id
1 'polypeptide(L)'
;MKRLAAWIDKQFNLKCCRESIRKTLKNLGFSWKKARKLLNKANSKKRREFLEKLKGLLDDALHNGHLLIFIDEAHIHLDSDEGYGWSVKGERFWVSSNSPGRAKVSFYGIYVYNYAKVKIFPYLKADQFNPHSAG
;
A
#
# COMPACT_ATOMS: atom_id res chain seq x y z
N MET A 1 -15.36 13.86 -12.02
CA MET A 1 -16.08 15.10 -12.40
C MET A 1 -17.59 14.90 -12.52
N LYS A 2 -18.11 13.87 -13.21
CA LYS A 2 -19.56 13.64 -13.34
C LYS A 2 -20.32 13.60 -12.00
N ARG A 3 -19.78 12.90 -10.99
CA ARG A 3 -20.34 12.88 -9.62
C ARG A 3 -20.40 14.27 -8.97
N LEU A 4 -19.34 15.08 -9.12
CA LEU A 4 -19.30 16.44 -8.59
C LEU A 4 -20.28 17.36 -9.32
N ALA A 5 -20.38 17.25 -10.65
CA ALA A 5 -21.35 17.99 -11.43
C ALA A 5 -22.80 17.65 -11.03
N ALA A 6 -23.10 16.37 -10.85
CA ALA A 6 -24.42 15.92 -10.38
C ALA A 6 -24.74 16.40 -8.95
N TRP A 7 -23.73 16.46 -8.07
CA TRP A 7 -23.90 17.02 -6.73
C TRP A 7 -24.17 18.54 -6.78
N ILE A 8 -23.44 19.29 -7.61
CA ILE A 8 -23.66 20.74 -7.81
C ILE A 8 -25.07 21.00 -8.34
N ASP A 9 -25.50 20.23 -9.34
CA ASP A 9 -26.86 20.33 -9.88
C ASP A 9 -27.91 20.05 -8.79
N LYS A 10 -27.70 19.01 -7.98
CA LYS A 10 -28.63 18.67 -6.88
C LYS A 10 -28.67 19.70 -5.75
N GLN A 11 -27.54 20.32 -5.40
CA GLN A 11 -27.45 21.24 -4.26
C GLN A 11 -27.75 22.70 -4.62
N PHE A 12 -27.37 23.12 -5.84
CA PHE A 12 -27.45 24.51 -6.26
C PHE A 12 -28.36 24.72 -7.47
N ASN A 13 -28.95 23.65 -8.04
CA ASN A 13 -29.75 23.68 -9.27
C ASN A 13 -28.99 24.29 -10.47
N LEU A 14 -27.68 24.06 -10.50
CA LEU A 14 -26.75 24.60 -11.50
C LEU A 14 -26.15 23.49 -12.36
N LYS A 15 -26.47 23.53 -13.65
CA LYS A 15 -25.82 22.69 -14.66
C LYS A 15 -24.51 23.33 -15.11
N CYS A 16 -23.40 22.81 -14.60
CA CYS A 16 -22.06 23.26 -14.99
C CYS A 16 -21.37 22.25 -15.90
N CYS A 17 -20.72 22.72 -16.96
CA CYS A 17 -19.80 21.90 -17.74
C CYS A 17 -18.52 21.59 -16.94
N ARG A 18 -17.78 20.58 -17.38
CA ARG A 18 -16.58 20.08 -16.70
C ARG A 18 -15.52 21.17 -16.53
N GLU A 19 -15.37 22.02 -17.53
CA GLU A 19 -14.39 23.10 -17.61
C GLU A 19 -14.70 24.20 -16.60
N SER A 20 -15.97 24.60 -16.48
CA SER A 20 -16.41 25.58 -15.47
C SER A 20 -16.11 25.09 -14.07
N ILE A 21 -16.47 23.85 -13.74
CA ILE A 21 -16.18 23.27 -12.41
C ILE A 21 -14.66 23.23 -12.16
N ARG A 22 -13.86 22.84 -13.17
CA ARG A 22 -12.39 22.81 -13.05
C ARG A 22 -11.81 24.21 -12.80
N LYS A 23 -12.31 25.24 -13.48
CA LYS A 23 -11.85 26.63 -13.34
C LYS A 23 -12.23 27.17 -11.96
N THR A 24 -13.47 26.94 -11.52
CA THR A 24 -13.94 27.35 -10.20
C THR A 24 -13.13 26.69 -9.08
N LEU A 25 -12.88 25.38 -9.15
CA LEU A 25 -12.07 24.68 -8.14
C LEU A 25 -10.64 25.23 -8.06
N LYS A 26 -10.01 25.54 -9.20
CA LYS A 26 -8.69 26.19 -9.21
C LYS A 26 -8.73 27.58 -8.56
N ASN A 27 -9.74 28.38 -8.87
CA ASN A 27 -9.91 29.73 -8.31
C ASN A 27 -10.15 29.68 -6.79
N LEU A 28 -10.87 28.66 -6.32
CA LEU A 28 -11.09 28.39 -4.89
C LEU A 28 -9.88 27.76 -4.19
N GLY A 29 -8.74 27.63 -4.88
CA GLY A 29 -7.51 27.12 -4.28
C GLY A 29 -7.46 25.59 -4.15
N PHE A 30 -8.22 24.83 -4.94
CA PHE A 30 -8.11 23.36 -4.99
C PHE A 30 -7.18 22.90 -6.10
N SER A 31 -6.47 21.79 -5.88
CA SER A 31 -5.66 21.12 -6.90
C SER A 31 -6.07 19.67 -7.09
N TRP A 32 -5.93 19.18 -8.33
CA TRP A 32 -6.13 17.78 -8.68
C TRP A 32 -4.82 17.03 -8.40
N LYS A 33 -4.81 16.12 -7.43
CA LYS A 33 -3.62 15.39 -7.01
C LYS A 33 -3.91 13.92 -6.72
N LYS A 34 -2.90 13.07 -6.92
CA LYS A 34 -2.95 11.66 -6.54
C LYS A 34 -2.95 11.55 -5.02
N ALA A 35 -3.79 10.69 -4.44
CA ALA A 35 -3.64 10.34 -3.04
C ALA A 35 -2.25 9.70 -2.83
N ARG A 36 -1.72 9.81 -1.60
CA ARG A 36 -0.43 9.21 -1.25
C ARG A 36 -0.58 8.46 0.07
N LYS A 37 -0.36 7.15 0.05
CA LYS A 37 -0.03 6.37 1.24
C LYS A 37 1.26 6.89 1.89
N LEU A 38 1.18 7.24 3.17
CA LEU A 38 2.30 7.75 3.96
C LEU A 38 3.08 6.58 4.60
N LEU A 39 4.23 6.21 4.04
CA LEU A 39 5.14 5.21 4.64
C LEU A 39 6.27 5.92 5.39
N ASN A 40 6.00 6.31 6.65
CA ASN A 40 6.83 7.23 7.43
C ASN A 40 7.77 6.55 8.46
N LYS A 41 8.14 5.27 8.31
CA LYS A 41 8.73 4.48 9.42
C LYS A 41 10.05 3.76 9.14
N ALA A 42 10.84 4.18 8.15
CA ALA A 42 12.16 3.57 7.90
C ALA A 42 13.26 4.24 8.74
N ASN A 43 13.96 3.47 9.59
CA ASN A 43 15.09 3.94 10.41
C ASN A 43 16.43 3.67 9.68
N SER A 44 17.15 4.73 9.32
CA SER A 44 18.41 4.65 8.56
C SER A 44 19.54 3.93 9.30
N LYS A 45 19.62 4.08 10.63
CA LYS A 45 20.64 3.41 11.45
C LYS A 45 20.43 1.90 11.46
N LYS A 46 19.19 1.46 11.72
CA LYS A 46 18.83 0.03 11.69
C LYS A 46 19.06 -0.60 10.31
N ARG A 47 18.79 0.15 9.24
CA ARG A 47 19.09 -0.31 7.87
C ARG A 47 20.59 -0.56 7.67
N ARG A 48 21.45 0.35 8.13
CA ARG A 48 22.91 0.20 7.99
C ARG A 48 23.44 -0.99 8.79
N GLU A 49 23.00 -1.16 10.03
CA GLU A 49 23.36 -2.32 10.86
C GLU A 49 22.94 -3.64 10.21
N PHE A 50 21.74 -3.68 9.63
CA PHE A 50 21.26 -4.85 8.90
C PHE A 50 22.10 -5.15 7.65
N LEU A 51 22.52 -4.13 6.89
CA LEU A 51 23.35 -4.33 5.70
C LEU A 51 24.71 -4.94 6.03
N GLU A 52 25.35 -4.54 7.13
CA GLU A 52 26.63 -5.15 7.54
C GLU A 52 26.44 -6.60 7.95
N LYS A 53 25.38 -6.92 8.70
CA LYS A 53 25.01 -8.31 9.01
C LYS A 53 24.76 -9.14 7.75
N LEU A 54 24.03 -8.57 6.79
CA LEU A 54 23.68 -9.26 5.54
C LEU A 54 24.91 -9.60 4.71
N LYS A 55 25.91 -8.71 4.64
CA LYS A 55 27.17 -8.97 3.92
C LYS A 55 27.87 -10.22 4.46
N GLY A 56 28.01 -10.34 5.79
CA GLY A 56 28.62 -11.53 6.40
C GLY A 56 27.86 -12.82 6.08
N LEU A 57 26.52 -12.78 6.15
CA LEU A 57 25.69 -13.94 5.80
C LEU A 57 25.82 -14.36 4.32
N LEU A 58 25.99 -13.39 3.42
CA LEU A 58 26.21 -13.67 2.01
C LEU A 58 27.59 -14.28 1.77
N ASP A 59 28.63 -13.75 2.41
CA ASP A 59 30.00 -14.27 2.34
C ASP A 59 30.06 -15.72 2.83
N ASP A 60 29.45 -15.99 3.98
CA ASP A 60 29.33 -17.35 4.54
C ASP A 60 28.58 -18.30 3.59
N ALA A 61 27.52 -17.82 2.93
CA ALA A 61 26.75 -18.63 2.00
C ALA A 61 27.53 -18.99 0.71
N LEU A 62 28.44 -18.11 0.30
CA LEU A 62 29.28 -18.30 -0.89
C LEU A 62 30.50 -19.17 -0.61
N HIS A 63 31.14 -18.99 0.55
CA HIS A 63 32.46 -19.55 0.82
C HIS A 63 32.46 -20.71 1.82
N ASN A 64 31.51 -20.74 2.75
CA ASN A 64 31.52 -21.68 3.88
C ASN A 64 30.45 -22.80 3.75
N GLY A 65 29.76 -22.88 2.60
CA GLY A 65 28.75 -23.91 2.35
C GLY A 65 27.47 -23.76 3.20
N HIS A 66 27.30 -22.62 3.88
CA HIS A 66 26.11 -22.35 4.68
C HIS A 66 24.91 -22.02 3.80
N LEU A 67 23.74 -22.52 4.18
CA LEU A 67 22.50 -22.26 3.44
C LEU A 67 21.84 -20.96 3.91
N LEU A 68 21.74 -19.98 3.03
CA LEU A 68 21.04 -18.73 3.29
C LEU A 68 19.62 -18.80 2.73
N ILE A 69 18.64 -18.66 3.64
CA ILE A 69 17.22 -18.74 3.32
C ILE A 69 16.54 -17.44 3.76
N PHE A 70 15.83 -16.82 2.83
CA PHE A 70 14.96 -15.68 3.10
C PHE A 70 13.51 -16.19 3.21
N ILE A 71 12.79 -15.71 4.23
CA ILE A 71 11.38 -16.05 4.46
C ILE A 71 10.64 -14.74 4.66
N ASP A 72 9.52 -14.56 3.96
CA ASP A 72 8.67 -13.38 4.10
C ASP A 72 7.18 -13.71 3.89
N GLU A 73 6.33 -12.87 4.45
CA GLU A 73 4.88 -12.92 4.27
C GLU A 73 4.40 -11.71 3.47
N ALA A 74 3.66 -11.96 2.40
CA ALA A 74 3.02 -10.93 1.59
C ALA A 74 1.50 -11.02 1.71
N HIS A 75 0.85 -9.89 1.97
CA HIS A 75 -0.61 -9.78 1.96
C HIS A 75 -1.07 -9.01 0.71
N ILE A 76 -1.76 -9.69 -0.20
CA ILE A 76 -2.40 -9.04 -1.34
C ILE A 76 -3.84 -8.72 -0.94
N HIS A 77 -4.13 -7.43 -0.88
CA HIS A 77 -5.47 -6.92 -0.62
C HIS A 77 -6.14 -6.57 -1.94
N LEU A 78 -7.45 -6.82 -2.03
CA LEU A 78 -8.29 -6.26 -3.08
C LEU A 78 -8.59 -4.78 -2.78
N ASP A 79 -7.55 -3.97 -2.70
CA ASP A 79 -7.68 -2.52 -2.58
C ASP A 79 -7.93 -1.92 -3.97
N SER A 80 -8.92 -1.04 -4.07
CA SER A 80 -9.06 -0.20 -5.27
C SER A 80 -7.90 0.79 -5.33
N ASP A 81 -7.30 0.98 -6.51
CA ASP A 81 -6.23 1.96 -6.72
C ASP A 81 -6.57 3.32 -6.11
N GLU A 82 -5.55 3.96 -5.50
CA GLU A 82 -5.64 5.31 -4.97
C GLU A 82 -6.11 6.28 -6.08
N GLY A 83 -7.39 6.61 -6.03
CA GLY A 83 -8.02 7.51 -7.00
C GLY A 83 -7.40 8.91 -6.97
N TYR A 84 -7.62 9.64 -8.06
CA TYR A 84 -7.32 11.06 -8.12
C TYR A 84 -8.53 11.87 -7.65
N GLY A 85 -8.27 12.97 -6.93
CA GLY A 85 -9.32 13.86 -6.44
C GLY A 85 -8.89 15.31 -6.32
N TRP A 86 -9.87 16.17 -6.04
CA TRP A 86 -9.67 17.58 -5.75
C TRP A 86 -9.50 17.77 -4.25
N SER A 87 -8.45 18.47 -3.83
CA SER A 87 -8.23 18.86 -2.42
C SER A 87 -7.50 20.19 -2.35
N VAL A 88 -7.60 20.86 -1.21
CA VAL A 88 -7.03 22.20 -0.96
C VAL A 88 -5.55 22.22 -1.32
N LYS A 89 -5.13 23.23 -2.09
CA LYS A 89 -3.76 23.43 -2.53
C LYS A 89 -2.88 23.67 -1.30
N GLY A 90 -1.79 22.91 -1.19
CA GLY A 90 -0.89 22.93 -0.03
C GLY A 90 -1.17 21.85 1.01
N GLU A 91 -2.38 21.28 1.04
CA GLU A 91 -2.75 20.24 2.01
C GLU A 91 -2.60 18.82 1.46
N ARG A 92 -2.62 17.79 2.32
CA ARG A 92 -2.62 16.39 1.88
C ARG A 92 -4.04 15.93 1.54
N PHE A 93 -4.18 15.15 0.46
CA PHE A 93 -5.44 14.55 0.07
C PHE A 93 -5.56 13.14 0.68
N TRP A 94 -6.39 13.02 1.71
CA TRP A 94 -6.71 11.75 2.34
C TRP A 94 -8.02 11.21 1.74
N VAL A 95 -8.02 9.94 1.36
CA VAL A 95 -9.22 9.23 0.91
C VAL A 95 -9.55 8.19 1.96
N SER A 96 -10.75 8.23 2.51
CA SER A 96 -11.26 7.16 3.36
C SER A 96 -11.47 5.91 2.51
N SER A 97 -10.83 4.80 2.90
CA SER A 97 -11.03 3.53 2.24
C SER A 97 -12.34 2.91 2.73
N ASN A 98 -13.23 2.60 1.79
CA ASN A 98 -14.36 1.69 2.02
C ASN A 98 -14.18 0.45 1.12
N SER A 99 -13.07 -0.28 1.34
CA SER A 99 -12.82 -1.56 0.66
C SER A 99 -13.93 -2.56 1.02
N PRO A 100 -14.49 -3.31 0.04
CA PRO A 100 -15.40 -4.41 0.36
C PRO A 100 -14.64 -5.40 1.23
N GLY A 101 -15.23 -5.73 2.39
CA GLY A 101 -14.56 -6.24 3.58
C GLY A 101 -13.31 -7.09 3.38
N ARG A 102 -12.19 -6.64 3.97
CA ARG A 102 -10.96 -7.36 4.44
C ARG A 102 -10.52 -8.67 3.75
N ALA A 103 -10.95 -8.96 2.53
CA ALA A 103 -10.52 -10.13 1.80
C ALA A 103 -9.08 -9.91 1.38
N LYS A 104 -8.18 -10.63 2.03
CA LYS A 104 -6.76 -10.66 1.71
C LYS A 104 -6.36 -12.10 1.44
N VAL A 105 -5.46 -12.29 0.50
CA VAL A 105 -4.75 -13.56 0.34
C VAL A 105 -3.36 -13.35 0.94
N SER A 106 -3.00 -14.22 1.89
CA SER A 106 -1.64 -14.28 2.44
C SER A 106 -0.82 -15.27 1.62
N PHE A 107 0.44 -14.90 1.37
CA PHE A 107 1.42 -15.79 0.77
C PHE A 107 2.64 -15.86 1.68
N TYR A 108 3.15 -17.07 1.89
CA TYR A 108 4.45 -17.28 2.51
C TYR A 108 5.45 -17.64 1.42
N GLY A 109 6.51 -16.86 1.32
CA GLY A 109 7.59 -17.07 0.36
C GLY A 109 8.83 -17.57 1.08
N ILE A 110 9.48 -18.57 0.49
CA ILE A 110 10.82 -19.01 0.87
C ILE A 110 11.71 -18.84 -0.36
N TYR A 111 12.82 -18.13 -0.20
CA TYR A 111 13.86 -18.00 -1.21
C TYR A 111 15.17 -18.56 -0.67
N VAL A 112 15.66 -19.63 -1.30
CA VAL A 112 16.92 -20.29 -0.96
C VAL A 112 18.00 -19.72 -1.87
N TYR A 113 18.83 -18.85 -1.29
CA TYR A 113 19.80 -18.03 -2.01
C TYR A 113 20.81 -18.89 -2.79
N ASN A 114 21.37 -19.90 -2.15
CA ASN A 114 22.44 -20.73 -2.72
C ASN A 114 22.01 -21.49 -3.98
N TYR A 115 20.72 -21.77 -4.12
CA TYR A 115 20.17 -22.50 -5.27
C TYR A 115 19.38 -21.61 -6.22
N ALA A 116 19.24 -20.32 -5.92
CA ALA A 116 18.32 -19.41 -6.60
C ALA A 116 16.90 -19.99 -6.75
N LYS A 117 16.43 -20.74 -5.73
CA LYS A 117 15.14 -21.43 -5.75
C LYS A 117 14.14 -20.69 -4.88
N VAL A 118 12.93 -20.52 -5.41
CA VAL A 118 11.80 -19.94 -4.71
C VAL A 118 10.69 -20.97 -4.54
N LYS A 119 10.03 -20.94 -3.39
CA LYS A 119 8.79 -21.67 -3.14
C LYS A 119 7.79 -20.73 -2.49
N ILE A 120 6.60 -20.66 -3.08
CA ILE A 120 5.51 -19.80 -2.60
C ILE A 120 4.36 -20.69 -2.18
N PHE A 121 3.85 -20.45 -0.99
CA PHE A 121 2.73 -21.18 -0.42
C PHE A 121 1.54 -20.22 -0.30
N PRO A 122 0.45 -20.43 -1.07
CA PRO A 122 -0.76 -19.66 -0.90
C PRO A 122 -1.46 -20.09 0.40
N TYR A 123 -1.89 -19.12 1.21
CA TYR A 123 -2.71 -19.35 2.39
C TYR A 123 -4.06 -18.66 2.21
N LEU A 124 -5.11 -19.47 1.99
CA LEU A 124 -6.38 -19.00 1.44
C LEU A 124 -7.30 -18.31 2.47
N LYS A 125 -7.04 -18.41 3.78
CA LYS A 125 -7.86 -17.73 4.82
C LYS A 125 -7.08 -17.41 6.10
N ALA A 126 -7.03 -16.14 6.45
CA ALA A 126 -6.64 -15.71 7.80
C ALA A 126 -7.87 -15.67 8.72
N ASP A 127 -8.34 -16.83 9.18
CA ASP A 127 -9.16 -16.85 10.39
C ASP A 127 -8.23 -16.62 11.58
N GLN A 128 -8.56 -15.66 12.44
CA GLN A 128 -7.76 -15.33 13.60
C GLN A 128 -7.69 -16.55 14.52
N PHE A 129 -6.59 -17.30 14.49
CA PHE A 129 -6.31 -18.24 15.56
C PHE A 129 -5.91 -17.41 16.77
N ASN A 130 -6.86 -17.23 17.70
CA ASN A 130 -6.62 -16.59 18.99
C ASN A 130 -6.26 -17.69 20.00
N PRO A 131 -4.99 -17.87 20.38
CA PRO A 131 -4.60 -18.95 21.29
C PRO A 131 -5.04 -18.72 22.76
N HIS A 132 -5.83 -17.69 23.04
CA HIS A 132 -6.28 -17.33 24.40
C HIS A 132 -7.74 -17.68 24.73
N SER A 133 -8.44 -18.44 23.90
CA SER A 133 -9.85 -18.84 24.15
C SER A 133 -10.05 -20.35 24.36
N ALA A 134 -9.09 -21.02 25.00
CA ALA A 134 -9.28 -22.34 25.56
C ALA A 134 -8.70 -22.36 26.97
N GLY A 135 -9.57 -22.12 27.95
CA GLY A 135 -9.31 -22.11 29.38
C GLY A 135 -10.61 -21.87 30.12
#